data_AF-A0A1I7XND8-F1
#
_entry.id   AF-A0A1I7XND8-F1
#
_cell.length_a   1.000
_cell.length_b   1.000
_cell.length_c   1.000
_cell.angle_alpha   90.00
_cell.angle_beta   90.00
_cell.angle_gamma   90.00
#
_symmetry.space_group_name_H-M   'P 1'
#
loop_
_entity.id
_entity.type
_entity.pdbx_description
1 polymer ?
#
loop_
_entity_poly.entity_id
_entity_poly.type
_entity_poly.pdbx_seq_one_letter_code
_entity_poly.pdbx_strand_id
1 'polypeptide(L)'
;MGGLFSKKPQSSKAFNSCEITEQDQAILQLKSQRDKIKQFIKRKEKCIDRERILARQLIKDGKKDRALLLLKKKRYQENVIDQTLRELDNIDRMVQDLEFSEIQKRVVDGLRNGNEALKKMNAIFDFEEIERILDETREGAEYQEEINIMISGQLSSTDIMDVEKELDELLSDQLEITITMPDVPTQELMEDHSAKKKKVAVQT
;
A
#
# COMPACT_ATOMS: atom_id res chain seq x y z
N MET A 1 -41.23 -54.34 -20.34
CA MET A 1 -39.87 -53.97 -20.79
C MET A 1 -39.92 -52.49 -21.17
N GLY A 2 -39.86 -51.52 -20.26
CA GLY A 2 -38.86 -51.35 -19.22
C GLY A 2 -37.90 -50.24 -19.67
N GLY A 3 -38.24 -48.98 -19.40
CA GLY A 3 -37.48 -47.80 -19.78
C GLY A 3 -37.95 -46.56 -19.00
N LEU A 4 -38.08 -46.73 -17.69
CA LEU A 4 -38.44 -45.70 -16.71
C LEU A 4 -37.17 -44.96 -16.27
N PHE A 5 -37.27 -43.62 -16.26
CA PHE A 5 -36.60 -42.68 -15.35
C PHE A 5 -35.10 -42.84 -15.02
N SER A 6 -34.32 -41.83 -15.42
CA SER A 6 -33.61 -40.99 -14.44
C SER A 6 -33.14 -39.67 -15.08
N LYS A 7 -34.03 -38.66 -15.06
CA LYS A 7 -33.57 -37.26 -15.05
C LYS A 7 -32.86 -37.06 -13.71
N LYS A 8 -31.53 -36.90 -13.72
CA LYS A 8 -30.79 -36.42 -12.54
C LYS A 8 -31.15 -34.96 -12.28
N PRO A 9 -31.58 -34.58 -11.06
CA PRO A 9 -31.65 -33.18 -10.67
C PRO A 9 -30.31 -32.69 -10.12
N GLN A 10 -29.90 -31.53 -10.61
CA GLN A 10 -29.08 -30.49 -9.95
C GLN A 10 -27.59 -30.72 -9.66
N SER A 11 -26.92 -29.56 -9.59
CA SER A 11 -25.56 -29.28 -9.14
C SER A 11 -24.45 -29.33 -10.20
N SER A 12 -24.64 -28.73 -11.37
CA SER A 12 -23.52 -28.03 -12.00
C SER A 12 -23.41 -26.65 -11.34
N LYS A 13 -22.68 -26.67 -10.23
CA LYS A 13 -21.74 -25.64 -9.74
C LYS A 13 -22.20 -24.20 -9.94
N ALA A 14 -22.38 -23.50 -8.82
CA ALA A 14 -22.22 -22.06 -8.73
C ALA A 14 -20.92 -21.65 -9.45
N PHE A 15 -21.01 -21.38 -10.75
CA PHE A 15 -20.25 -20.30 -11.32
C PHE A 15 -20.79 -19.10 -10.57
N ASN A 16 -20.05 -18.69 -9.52
CA ASN A 16 -20.17 -17.33 -9.03
C ASN A 16 -20.06 -16.47 -10.28
N SER A 17 -21.20 -16.00 -10.77
CA SER A 17 -21.27 -15.00 -11.81
C SER A 17 -20.54 -13.83 -11.20
N CYS A 18 -19.26 -13.70 -11.55
CA CYS A 18 -18.52 -12.49 -11.34
C CYS A 18 -19.36 -11.42 -12.03
N GLU A 19 -20.18 -10.70 -11.26
CA GLU A 19 -20.96 -9.60 -11.76
C GLU A 19 -19.93 -8.59 -12.23
N ILE A 20 -19.80 -8.48 -13.56
CA ILE A 20 -18.87 -7.55 -14.18
C ILE A 20 -19.28 -6.17 -13.67
N THR A 21 -18.42 -5.58 -12.85
CA THR A 21 -18.71 -4.26 -12.29
C THR A 21 -18.54 -3.23 -13.40
N GLU A 22 -19.24 -2.09 -13.31
CA GLU A 22 -19.05 -0.98 -14.27
C GLU A 22 -17.57 -0.55 -14.35
N GLN A 23 -16.84 -0.69 -13.23
CA GLN A 23 -15.39 -0.48 -13.15
C GLN A 23 -14.60 -1.48 -14.01
N ASP A 24 -14.94 -2.77 -13.97
CA ASP A 24 -14.29 -3.79 -14.80
C ASP A 24 -14.50 -3.51 -16.29
N GLN A 25 -15.71 -3.06 -16.65
CA GLN A 25 -16.02 -2.68 -18.03
C GLN A 25 -15.22 -1.45 -18.47
N ALA A 26 -15.05 -0.45 -17.60
CA ALA A 26 -14.21 0.72 -17.87
C ALA A 26 -12.72 0.34 -18.03
N ILE A 27 -12.20 -0.50 -17.14
CA ILE A 27 -10.83 -1.00 -17.21
C ILE A 27 -10.60 -1.79 -18.51
N LEU A 28 -11.56 -2.63 -18.91
CA LEU A 28 -11.51 -3.36 -20.18
C LEU A 28 -11.45 -2.41 -21.38
N GLN A 29 -12.27 -1.35 -21.38
CA GLN A 29 -12.29 -0.36 -22.46
C GLN A 29 -10.95 0.37 -22.58
N LEU A 30 -10.38 0.82 -21.46
CA LEU A 30 -9.07 1.47 -21.43
C LEU A 30 -7.95 0.53 -21.88
N LYS A 31 -7.95 -0.72 -21.42
CA LYS A 31 -6.99 -1.75 -21.85
C LYS A 31 -7.11 -2.03 -23.36
N SER A 32 -8.33 -2.07 -23.90
CA SER A 32 -8.56 -2.20 -25.35
C SER A 32 -8.02 -1.00 -26.13
N GLN A 33 -8.22 0.23 -25.64
CA GLN A 33 -7.68 1.44 -26.26
C GLN A 33 -6.15 1.46 -26.24
N ARG A 34 -5.54 1.12 -25.11
CA ARG A 34 -4.09 0.96 -24.96
C ARG A 34 -3.52 0.01 -26.01
N ASP A 35 -4.15 -1.14 -26.20
CA ASP A 35 -3.69 -2.15 -27.16
C ASP A 35 -3.84 -1.67 -28.62
N LYS A 36 -4.93 -0.96 -28.93
CA LYS A 36 -5.11 -0.29 -30.24
C LYS A 36 -4.04 0.76 -30.50
N ILE A 37 -3.69 1.56 -29.50
CA ILE A 37 -2.62 2.57 -29.59
C ILE A 37 -1.27 1.90 -29.83
N LYS A 38 -0.93 0.85 -29.07
CA LYS A 38 0.29 0.06 -29.30
C LYS A 38 0.35 -0.51 -30.71
N GLN A 39 -0.78 -0.97 -31.24
CA GLN A 39 -0.86 -1.46 -32.62
C GLN A 39 -0.68 -0.33 -33.64
N PHE A 40 -1.23 0.86 -33.37
CA PHE A 40 -1.06 2.04 -34.23
C PHE A 40 0.41 2.49 -34.29
N ILE A 41 1.10 2.56 -33.15
CA ILE A 41 2.53 2.88 -33.07
C ILE A 41 3.33 1.90 -33.95
N LYS A 42 3.15 0.58 -33.75
CA LYS A 42 3.84 -0.45 -34.55
C LYS A 42 3.59 -0.33 -36.06
N ARG A 43 2.38 0.09 -36.46
CA ARG A 43 2.07 0.32 -37.88
C ARG A 43 2.79 1.56 -38.41
N LYS A 44 2.87 2.64 -37.62
CA LYS A 44 3.56 3.88 -37.98
C LYS A 44 5.07 3.73 -38.05
N GLU A 45 5.68 2.98 -37.13
CA GLU A 45 7.12 2.65 -37.18
C GLU A 45 7.48 1.94 -38.49
N LYS A 46 6.69 0.94 -38.90
CA LYS A 46 6.86 0.26 -40.19
C LYS A 46 6.72 1.21 -41.39
N CYS A 47 5.86 2.23 -41.30
CA CYS A 47 5.76 3.26 -42.33
C CYS A 47 7.02 4.13 -42.40
N ILE A 48 7.54 4.55 -41.24
CA ILE A 48 8.79 5.33 -41.14
C ILE A 48 9.97 4.56 -41.73
N ASP A 49 10.08 3.25 -41.47
CA ASP A 49 11.15 2.41 -42.02
C ASP A 49 11.10 2.35 -43.56
N ARG A 50 9.90 2.23 -44.13
CA ARG A 50 9.72 2.28 -45.60
C ARG A 50 10.08 3.64 -46.16
N GLU A 51 9.63 4.72 -45.53
CA GLU A 51 9.96 6.09 -45.94
C GLU A 51 11.47 6.35 -45.86
N ARG A 52 12.16 5.77 -44.87
CA ARG A 52 13.62 5.83 -44.74
C ARG A 52 14.33 5.10 -45.88
N ILE A 53 13.83 3.94 -46.32
CA ILE A 53 14.38 3.24 -47.50
C ILE A 53 14.16 4.06 -48.77
N LEU A 54 12.94 4.57 -48.99
CA LEU A 54 12.59 5.39 -50.14
C LEU A 54 13.41 6.69 -50.20
N ALA A 55 13.61 7.36 -49.06
CA ALA A 55 14.45 8.55 -48.98
C ALA A 55 15.89 8.24 -49.39
N ARG A 56 16.46 7.10 -48.96
CA ARG A 56 17.80 6.67 -49.39
C ARG A 56 17.87 6.38 -50.89
N GLN A 57 16.84 5.78 -51.48
CA GLN A 57 16.79 5.54 -52.93
C GLN A 57 16.74 6.86 -53.71
N LEU A 58 15.89 7.81 -53.31
CA LEU A 58 15.79 9.11 -53.98
C LEU A 58 17.09 9.94 -53.90
N ILE A 59 17.87 9.79 -52.82
CA ILE A 59 19.20 10.40 -52.70
C ILE A 59 20.16 9.79 -53.72
N LYS A 60 20.14 8.46 -53.92
CA LYS A 60 20.96 7.78 -54.93
C LYS A 60 20.57 8.21 -56.35
N ASP A 61 19.28 8.41 -56.59
CA ASP A 61 18.75 8.87 -57.89
C ASP A 61 18.97 10.38 -58.16
N GLY A 62 19.64 11.10 -57.25
CA GLY A 62 19.93 12.54 -57.38
C GLY A 62 18.73 13.48 -57.15
N LYS A 63 17.56 12.95 -56.77
CA LYS A 63 16.31 13.71 -56.58
C LYS A 63 16.21 14.31 -55.18
N LYS A 64 17.05 15.31 -54.89
CA LYS A 64 17.21 15.93 -53.56
C LYS A 64 15.92 16.54 -53.00
N ASP A 65 15.15 17.27 -53.80
CA ASP A 65 13.93 17.94 -53.32
C ASP A 65 12.85 16.96 -52.84
N ARG A 66 12.71 15.83 -53.55
CA ARG A 66 11.78 14.75 -53.16
C ARG A 66 12.26 14.01 -51.92
N ALA A 67 13.56 13.80 -51.79
CA ALA A 67 14.13 13.21 -50.58
C ALA A 67 13.92 14.11 -49.36
N LEU A 68 14.09 15.43 -49.50
CA LEU A 68 13.85 16.40 -48.43
C LEU A 68 12.39 16.38 -47.97
N LEU A 69 11.44 16.30 -48.91
CA LEU A 69 10.01 16.19 -48.59
C LEU A 69 9.70 14.92 -47.78
N LEU A 70 10.26 13.76 -48.17
CA LEU A 70 10.09 12.52 -47.40
C LEU A 70 10.70 12.61 -46.00
N LEU A 71 11.86 13.24 -45.84
CA LEU A 71 12.47 13.43 -44.53
C LEU A 71 11.65 14.35 -43.62
N LYS A 72 11.04 15.41 -44.18
CA LYS A 72 10.07 16.25 -43.45
C LYS A 72 8.84 15.45 -43.01
N LYS A 73 8.30 14.61 -43.92
CA LYS A 73 7.18 13.71 -43.62
C LYS A 73 7.53 12.70 -42.52
N LYS A 74 8.72 12.11 -42.57
CA LYS A 74 9.25 11.22 -41.53
C LYS A 74 9.28 11.94 -40.17
N ARG A 75 9.87 13.13 -40.10
CA ARG A 75 9.97 13.90 -38.84
C ARG A 75 8.60 14.25 -38.27
N TYR A 76 7.62 14.57 -39.11
CA TYR A 76 6.24 14.75 -38.67
C TYR A 76 5.64 13.47 -38.08
N GLN A 77 5.89 12.30 -38.69
CA GLN A 77 5.42 11.03 -38.16
C GLN A 77 6.09 10.65 -36.83
N GLU A 78 7.37 10.95 -36.66
CA GLU A 78 8.08 10.79 -35.38
C GLU A 78 7.41 11.62 -34.28
N ASN A 79 7.11 12.90 -34.55
CA ASN A 79 6.39 13.74 -33.59
C ASN A 79 5.00 13.19 -33.24
N VAL A 80 4.28 12.60 -34.21
CA VAL A 80 2.98 11.96 -33.95
C VAL A 80 3.15 10.73 -33.07
N ILE A 81 4.18 9.91 -33.29
CA ILE A 81 4.48 8.76 -32.41
C ILE A 81 4.79 9.26 -31.00
N ASP A 82 5.59 10.31 -30.85
CA ASP A 82 5.92 10.88 -29.54
C ASP A 82 4.66 11.39 -28.80
N GLN A 83 3.73 12.03 -29.51
CA GLN A 83 2.45 12.44 -28.94
C GLN A 83 1.61 11.22 -28.51
N THR A 84 1.52 10.21 -29.37
CA THR A 84 0.78 8.98 -29.07
C THR A 84 1.41 8.18 -27.92
N LEU A 85 2.72 8.24 -27.72
CA LEU A 85 3.38 7.65 -26.55
C LEU A 85 2.97 8.35 -25.26
N ARG A 86 2.82 9.69 -25.27
CA ARG A 86 2.29 10.42 -24.11
C ARG A 86 0.83 10.07 -23.83
N GLU A 87 0.02 9.90 -24.87
CA GLU A 87 -1.36 9.42 -24.72
C GLU A 87 -1.42 8.01 -24.14
N LEU A 88 -0.49 7.13 -24.52
CA LEU A 88 -0.34 5.79 -23.96
C LEU A 88 -0.04 5.86 -22.45
N ASP A 89 0.91 6.69 -22.04
CA ASP A 89 1.24 6.91 -20.63
C ASP A 89 0.03 7.42 -19.84
N ASN A 90 -0.76 8.32 -20.43
CA ASN A 90 -1.99 8.84 -19.80
C ASN A 90 -3.03 7.74 -19.58
N ILE A 91 -3.20 6.82 -20.55
CA ILE A 91 -4.12 5.68 -20.39
C ILE A 91 -3.62 4.70 -19.34
N ASP A 92 -2.31 4.41 -19.32
CA ASP A 92 -1.73 3.51 -18.32
C ASP A 92 -1.89 4.09 -16.90
N ARG A 93 -1.73 5.41 -16.71
CA ARG A 93 -2.05 6.10 -15.45
C ARG A 93 -3.53 5.99 -15.09
N MET A 94 -4.43 6.23 -16.03
CA MET A 94 -5.88 6.13 -15.78
C MET A 94 -6.31 4.72 -15.37
N VAL A 95 -5.68 3.68 -15.94
CA VAL A 95 -5.91 2.29 -15.52
C VAL A 95 -5.44 2.08 -14.08
N GLN A 96 -4.24 2.56 -13.73
CA GLN A 96 -3.71 2.46 -12.36
C GLN A 96 -4.60 3.21 -11.35
N ASP A 97 -5.06 4.41 -11.70
CA ASP A 97 -5.92 5.22 -10.84
C ASP A 97 -7.27 4.52 -10.58
N LEU A 98 -7.85 3.87 -11.60
CA LEU A 98 -9.09 3.09 -11.43
C LEU A 98 -8.87 1.85 -10.58
N GLU A 99 -7.78 1.11 -10.79
CA GLU A 99 -7.43 -0.06 -9.99
C GLU A 99 -7.18 0.35 -8.52
N PHE A 100 -6.56 1.51 -8.28
CA PHE A 100 -6.38 2.06 -6.95
C PHE A 100 -7.69 2.54 -6.32
N SER A 101 -8.60 3.12 -7.10
CA SER A 101 -9.91 3.56 -6.62
C SER A 101 -10.74 2.40 -6.05
N GLU A 102 -10.60 1.19 -6.60
CA GLU A 102 -11.25 -0.01 -6.06
C GLU A 102 -10.72 -0.36 -4.66
N ILE A 103 -9.40 -0.29 -4.47
CA ILE A 103 -8.76 -0.50 -3.17
C ILE A 103 -9.23 0.59 -2.19
N GLN A 104 -9.22 1.85 -2.63
CA GLN A 104 -9.65 2.98 -1.82
C GLN A 104 -11.11 2.81 -1.35
N LYS A 105 -12.00 2.35 -2.22
CA LYS A 105 -13.38 2.03 -1.85
C LYS A 105 -13.44 0.97 -0.75
N ARG A 106 -12.68 -0.13 -0.89
CA ARG A 106 -12.62 -1.19 0.14
C ARG A 106 -12.09 -0.69 1.48
N VAL A 107 -11.08 0.19 1.47
CA VAL A 107 -10.55 0.79 2.69
C VAL A 107 -11.60 1.67 3.37
N VAL A 108 -12.31 2.50 2.61
CA VAL A 108 -13.39 3.34 3.14
C VAL A 108 -14.53 2.50 3.72
N ASP A 109 -14.94 1.44 3.02
CA ASP A 109 -15.97 0.51 3.51
C ASP A 109 -15.52 -0.20 4.79
N GLY A 110 -14.24 -0.58 4.89
CA GLY A 110 -13.65 -1.15 6.10
C GLY A 110 -13.66 -0.18 7.29
N LEU A 111 -13.27 1.09 7.06
CA LEU A 111 -13.33 2.14 8.08
C LEU A 111 -14.77 2.42 8.53
N ARG A 112 -15.74 2.39 7.60
CA ARG A 112 -17.15 2.57 7.90
C ARG A 112 -17.67 1.45 8.79
N ASN A 113 -17.37 0.20 8.44
CA ASN A 113 -17.75 -0.97 9.24
C ASN A 113 -17.09 -0.95 10.63
N GLY A 114 -15.81 -0.56 10.71
CA GLY A 114 -15.11 -0.39 11.99
C GLY A 114 -15.75 0.69 12.87
N ASN A 115 -16.13 1.83 12.28
CA ASN A 115 -16.81 2.90 13.01
C ASN A 115 -18.21 2.46 13.48
N GLU A 116 -18.97 1.72 12.66
CA GLU A 116 -20.24 1.13 13.07
C GLU A 116 -20.08 0.10 14.20
N ALA A 117 -19.03 -0.74 14.17
CA ALA A 117 -18.72 -1.68 15.23
C ALA A 117 -18.35 -0.96 16.53
N LEU A 118 -17.52 0.08 16.47
CA LEU A 118 -17.19 0.92 17.62
C LEU A 118 -18.43 1.61 18.20
N LYS A 119 -19.33 2.13 17.36
CA LYS A 119 -20.59 2.71 17.81
C LYS A 119 -21.48 1.71 18.52
N LYS A 120 -21.58 0.48 18.00
CA LYS A 120 -22.33 -0.60 18.66
C LYS A 120 -21.68 -1.00 19.99
N MET A 121 -20.36 -1.12 20.03
CA MET A 121 -19.63 -1.43 21.26
C MET A 121 -19.83 -0.33 22.30
N ASN A 122 -19.70 0.94 21.92
CA ASN A 122 -19.97 2.10 22.78
C ASN A 122 -21.44 2.20 23.22
N ALA A 123 -22.38 1.59 22.49
CA ALA A 123 -23.77 1.51 22.89
C ALA A 123 -24.08 0.31 23.81
N ILE A 124 -23.19 -0.70 23.83
CA ILE A 124 -23.29 -1.88 24.73
C ILE A 124 -22.63 -1.58 26.08
N PHE A 125 -21.59 -0.75 26.10
CA PHE A 125 -21.17 -0.07 27.33
C PHE A 125 -22.29 0.90 27.71
N ASP A 126 -23.15 0.49 28.65
CA ASP A 126 -24.31 1.27 29.06
C ASP A 126 -23.89 2.70 29.44
N PHE A 127 -24.70 3.68 29.03
CA PHE A 127 -24.53 5.07 29.44
C PHE A 127 -24.39 5.20 30.97
N GLU A 128 -25.09 4.33 31.70
CA GLU A 128 -25.07 4.24 33.17
C GLU A 128 -23.71 3.79 33.73
N GLU A 129 -22.97 2.91 33.05
CA GLU A 129 -21.64 2.48 33.51
C GLU A 129 -20.58 3.54 33.18
N ILE A 130 -20.75 4.26 32.06
CA ILE A 130 -19.92 5.43 31.75
C ILE A 130 -20.17 6.57 32.75
N GLU A 131 -21.43 6.85 33.08
CA GLU A 131 -21.82 7.87 34.07
C GLU A 131 -21.30 7.49 35.47
N ARG A 132 -21.45 6.22 35.87
CA ARG A 132 -20.92 5.73 37.15
C ARG A 132 -19.40 5.81 37.24
N ILE A 133 -18.66 5.41 36.19
CA ILE A 133 -17.19 5.52 36.19
C ILE A 133 -16.74 6.99 36.24
N LEU A 134 -17.46 7.88 35.55
CA LEU A 134 -17.16 9.31 35.56
C LEU A 134 -17.38 9.92 36.96
N ASP A 135 -18.48 9.54 37.61
CA ASP A 135 -18.82 9.96 38.97
C ASP A 135 -17.84 9.37 39.99
N GLU A 136 -17.52 8.07 39.93
CA GLU A 136 -16.54 7.43 40.81
C GLU A 136 -15.13 8.01 40.64
N THR A 137 -14.73 8.34 39.40
CA THR A 137 -13.43 9.00 39.14
C THR A 137 -13.41 10.42 39.70
N ARG A 138 -14.52 11.15 39.57
CA ARG A 138 -14.66 12.51 40.10
C ARG A 138 -14.64 12.51 41.62
N GLU A 139 -15.42 11.64 42.25
CA GLU A 139 -15.46 11.47 43.71
C GLU A 139 -14.10 11.01 44.24
N GLY A 140 -13.42 10.09 43.55
CA GLY A 140 -12.06 9.68 43.87
C GLY A 140 -11.04 10.82 43.77
N ALA A 141 -11.13 11.67 42.74
CA ALA A 141 -10.28 12.84 42.61
C ALA A 141 -10.56 13.89 43.71
N GLU A 142 -11.82 14.12 44.04
CA GLU A 142 -12.23 15.02 45.13
C GLU A 142 -11.75 14.48 46.50
N TYR A 143 -11.84 13.18 46.74
CA TYR A 143 -11.35 12.53 47.95
C TYR A 143 -9.82 12.59 48.07
N GLN A 144 -9.09 12.39 46.97
CA GLN A 144 -7.63 12.58 46.95
C GLN A 144 -7.25 14.03 47.25
N GLU A 145 -7.98 15.00 46.71
CA GLU A 145 -7.75 16.41 46.98
C GLU A 145 -8.07 16.75 48.45
N GLU A 146 -9.14 16.20 49.03
CA GLU A 146 -9.47 16.36 50.44
C GLU A 146 -8.39 15.76 51.35
N ILE A 147 -7.88 14.57 51.00
CA ILE A 147 -6.73 13.96 51.69
C ILE A 147 -5.51 14.87 51.57
N ASN A 148 -5.21 15.39 50.37
CA ASN A 148 -4.07 16.25 50.13
C ASN A 148 -4.16 17.55 50.95
N ILE A 149 -5.34 18.17 51.02
CA ILE A 149 -5.60 19.35 51.85
C ILE A 149 -5.45 19.02 53.34
N MET A 150 -5.98 17.89 53.79
CA MET A 150 -5.89 17.47 55.20
C MET A 150 -4.44 17.19 55.61
N ILE A 151 -3.67 16.50 54.76
CA ILE A 151 -2.27 16.14 55.00
C ILE A 151 -1.37 17.39 54.92
N SER A 152 -1.51 18.22 53.88
CA SER A 152 -0.73 19.46 53.72
C SER A 152 -1.03 20.50 54.81
N GLY A 153 -2.25 20.52 55.35
CA GLY A 153 -2.61 21.38 56.48
C GLY A 153 -2.01 20.96 57.83
N GLN A 154 -1.52 19.72 57.96
CA GLN A 154 -0.95 19.18 59.21
C GLN A 154 0.59 19.05 59.18
N LEU A 155 1.21 19.06 58.00
CA LEU A 155 2.66 18.96 57.84
C LEU A 155 3.34 20.32 57.99
N SER A 156 4.46 20.37 58.70
CA SER A 156 5.30 21.56 58.75
C SER A 156 6.27 21.63 57.55
N SER A 157 6.84 22.80 57.28
CA SER A 157 7.79 22.96 56.17
C SER A 157 9.04 22.08 56.29
N THR A 158 9.43 21.70 57.51
CA THR A 158 10.56 20.78 57.74
C THR A 158 10.18 19.34 57.45
N ASP A 159 8.95 18.93 57.79
CA ASP A 159 8.48 17.56 57.51
C ASP A 159 8.34 17.31 56.01
N ILE A 160 7.91 18.34 55.26
CA ILE A 160 7.82 18.28 53.79
C ILE A 160 9.21 18.08 53.16
N MET A 161 10.25 18.78 53.66
CA MET A 161 11.61 18.63 53.17
C MET A 161 12.21 17.24 53.46
N ASP A 162 11.91 16.66 54.62
CA ASP A 162 12.39 15.33 54.97
C ASP A 162 11.72 14.25 54.10
N VAL A 163 10.42 14.39 53.80
CA VAL A 163 9.69 13.51 52.88
C VAL A 163 10.16 13.66 51.43
N GLU A 164 10.44 14.88 50.97
CA GLU A 164 11.02 15.12 49.64
C GLU A 164 12.37 14.41 49.48
N LYS A 165 13.21 14.44 50.53
CA LYS A 165 14.49 13.75 50.53
C LYS A 165 14.34 12.22 50.53
N GLU A 166 13.39 11.67 51.28
CA GLU A 166 13.07 10.24 51.26
C GLU A 166 12.56 9.80 49.88
N LEU A 167 11.74 10.61 49.22
CA LEU A 167 11.26 10.36 47.86
C LEU A 167 12.40 10.35 46.84
N ASP A 168 13.36 11.28 46.96
CA ASP A 168 14.55 11.33 46.11
C ASP A 168 15.43 10.08 46.30
N GLU A 169 15.59 9.59 47.54
CA GLU A 169 16.30 8.34 47.83
C GLU A 169 15.61 7.13 47.17
N LEU A 170 14.29 7.00 47.29
CA LEU A 170 13.52 5.91 46.64
C LEU A 170 13.56 5.96 45.11
N LEU A 171 13.54 7.16 44.52
CA LEU A 171 13.70 7.33 43.07
C LEU A 171 15.09 6.91 42.59
N SER A 172 16.13 7.21 43.39
CA SER A 172 17.50 6.79 43.08
C SER A 172 17.67 5.26 43.14
N ASP A 173 17.08 4.60 44.15
CA ASP A 173 17.07 3.14 44.28
C ASP A 173 16.33 2.44 43.13
N GLN A 174 15.20 3.01 42.67
CA GLN A 174 14.44 2.50 41.53
C GLN A 174 15.23 2.61 40.21
N LEU A 175 16.00 3.69 40.04
CA LEU A 175 16.88 3.90 38.89
C LEU A 175 18.06 2.90 38.88
N GLU A 176 18.63 2.56 40.04
CA GLU A 176 19.69 1.54 40.14
C GLU A 176 19.22 0.15 39.70
N ILE A 177 17.95 -0.22 39.94
CA ILE A 177 17.35 -1.49 39.48
C ILE A 177 17.17 -1.50 37.95
N THR A 178 16.85 -0.36 37.33
CA THR A 178 16.70 -0.27 35.85
C THR A 178 18.01 -0.32 35.07
N ILE A 179 19.18 -0.16 35.73
CA ILE A 179 20.50 -0.29 35.08
C ILE A 179 20.93 -1.77 34.94
N THR A 180 20.28 -2.71 35.63
CA THR A 180 20.46 -4.15 35.39
C THR A 180 19.54 -4.68 34.28
N MET A 181 19.69 -4.17 33.05
CA MET A 181 19.12 -4.84 31.87
C MET A 181 20.03 -6.02 31.45
N PRO A 182 19.49 -7.23 31.18
CA PRO A 182 20.30 -8.36 30.72
C PRO A 182 20.84 -8.10 29.31
N ASP A 183 22.13 -8.43 29.13
CA ASP A 183 22.89 -8.26 27.89
C ASP A 183 22.22 -8.98 26.71
N VAL A 184 21.99 -8.26 25.61
CA VAL A 184 21.38 -8.80 24.39
C VAL A 184 22.41 -9.73 23.75
N PRO A 185 22.10 -11.02 23.48
CA PRO A 185 23.07 -11.93 22.89
C PRO A 185 23.56 -11.45 21.52
N THR A 186 24.81 -10.98 21.45
CA THR A 186 25.58 -10.79 20.21
C THR A 186 25.97 -12.16 19.66
N GLN A 187 25.04 -12.83 18.98
CA GLN A 187 25.35 -14.02 18.21
C GLN A 187 25.39 -13.63 16.74
N GLU A 188 26.62 -13.43 16.22
CA GLU A 188 26.87 -13.20 14.80
C GLU A 188 26.22 -14.32 13.98
N LEU A 189 25.36 -13.90 13.04
CA LEU A 189 24.69 -14.78 12.09
C LEU A 189 25.77 -15.48 11.24
N MET A 190 25.87 -16.80 11.38
CA MET A 190 26.73 -17.63 10.54
C MET A 190 26.25 -17.56 9.08
N GLU A 191 27.04 -16.93 8.22
CA GLU A 191 26.80 -16.88 6.78
C GLU A 191 27.06 -18.25 6.15
N ASP A 192 25.97 -18.92 5.74
CA ASP A 192 25.99 -20.11 4.89
C ASP A 192 26.51 -19.76 3.49
N HIS A 193 27.82 -19.89 3.28
CA HIS A 193 28.38 -19.94 1.92
C HIS A 193 28.66 -21.38 1.48
N SER A 194 27.62 -21.98 0.90
CA SER A 194 27.77 -23.11 -0.01
C SER A 194 28.56 -22.65 -1.26
N ALA A 195 29.73 -23.24 -1.50
CA ALA A 195 30.35 -23.26 -2.83
C ALA A 195 31.33 -24.44 -2.96
N LYS A 196 30.81 -25.58 -3.43
CA LYS A 196 31.62 -26.61 -4.10
C LYS A 196 32.37 -25.99 -5.28
N LYS A 197 33.70 -26.16 -5.36
CA LYS A 197 34.38 -26.90 -6.45
C LYS A 197 35.91 -26.75 -6.42
N LYS A 198 36.54 -27.94 -6.35
CA LYS A 198 37.60 -28.46 -7.24
C LYS A 198 39.02 -27.86 -7.18
N LYS A 199 39.95 -28.81 -6.92
CA LYS A 199 41.23 -29.08 -7.61
C LYS A 199 42.35 -28.07 -7.29
N VAL A 200 43.63 -28.42 -7.09
CA VAL A 200 44.44 -29.61 -7.44
C VAL A 200 45.85 -29.43 -6.80
N ALA A 201 46.57 -30.54 -6.59
CA ALA A 201 48.05 -30.68 -6.49
C ALA A 201 48.79 -29.95 -5.34
N VAL A 202 49.42 -30.66 -4.39
CA VAL A 202 50.79 -31.25 -4.38
C VAL A 202 51.39 -30.67 -3.08
N GLN A 203 51.92 -31.43 -2.11
CA GLN A 203 53.30 -31.93 -2.10
C GLN A 203 53.53 -32.72 -0.80
N THR A 204 53.83 -34.02 -0.86
CA THR A 204 54.99 -34.66 -0.20
C THR A 204 55.20 -36.03 -0.83
#